data_AF-A0AB37UC47-F1
#
_entry.id   AF-A0AB37UC47-F1
#
_cell.length_a   1.000
_cell.length_b   1.000
_cell.length_c   1.000
_cell.angle_alpha   90.00
_cell.angle_beta   90.00
_cell.angle_gamma   90.00
#
_symmetry.space_group_name_H-M   'P 1'
#
loop_
_entity.id
_entity.type
_entity.pdbx_description
1 polymer ?
#
loop_
_entity_poly.entity_id
_entity_poly.type
_entity_poly.pdbx_seq_one_letter_code
_entity_poly.pdbx_strand_id
1 'polypeptide(L)'
;MVARGLYNSNEEYCKYVSSIEALTLSHLLLLSIVFSYQSHHFIPWSTFFWAWLLSVLFSLAGRLCANFTTNKLRQQGTICNPIFVIGFPTDIEKATQLLVQENHYRIIGYLPIYALEKYGVDKIVDEITSSGAVEVFVCSWHKIEQRMFLYWRLRNHGITLNILPLSLEEIVEEKMGAFLSLKSGIPFFKLSPPLIAGLDFRIKRCFDFCLAVLIILVLSPLYLAIALLIKLDSPGSIFYQQTRVGLHGKHFNVWKFRTMVNNADKLQKELENFNEMNDGILFKIKNDPRLTKVGRVLRRYSLDELPQVFNVICGEMSLVGPRPLPLRDIEQLSETQLIRHEVLPGITGLWQTSGRSEITNFKDVLLLDIFYIENWSLWLDLQILLKTIVTVAQKTGAY
;
A
#
# COMPACT_ATOMS: atom_id res chain seq x y z
N MET A 1 -19.53 -11.29 32.51
CA MET A 1 -18.77 -10.47 33.47
C MET A 1 -17.35 -10.13 32.96
N VAL A 2 -17.18 -9.91 31.65
CA VAL A 2 -15.85 -9.60 31.02
C VAL A 2 -15.87 -8.25 30.27
N ALA A 3 -17.03 -7.61 30.11
CA ALA A 3 -17.21 -6.36 29.35
C ALA A 3 -16.94 -5.06 30.13
N ARG A 4 -16.05 -5.09 31.15
CA ARG A 4 -15.66 -3.88 31.92
C ARG A 4 -14.24 -3.39 31.64
N GLY A 5 -13.45 -4.11 30.83
CA GLY A 5 -12.06 -3.74 30.49
C GLY A 5 -11.88 -3.02 29.13
N LEU A 6 -12.95 -2.83 28.35
CA LEU A 6 -12.88 -2.26 26.99
C LEU A 6 -13.25 -0.77 26.94
N TYR A 7 -13.62 -0.18 28.09
CA TYR A 7 -13.90 1.26 28.23
C TYR A 7 -12.69 1.95 28.83
N ASN A 8 -11.65 2.16 28.03
CA ASN A 8 -10.61 3.08 28.44
C ASN A 8 -10.65 4.31 27.56
N SER A 9 -10.86 5.45 28.23
CA SER A 9 -10.50 6.82 27.88
C SER A 9 -9.00 7.01 27.57
N ASN A 10 -8.30 5.92 27.26
CA ASN A 10 -6.86 5.86 27.06
C ASN A 10 -6.42 6.54 25.75
N GLU A 11 -7.25 6.67 24.72
CA GLU A 11 -6.79 7.40 23.51
C GLU A 11 -6.58 8.89 23.78
N GLU A 12 -7.46 9.53 24.56
CA GLU A 12 -7.25 10.93 24.96
C GLU A 12 -6.11 11.03 25.97
N TYR A 13 -6.08 10.15 26.98
CA TYR A 13 -5.01 10.11 27.98
C TYR A 13 -3.63 9.89 27.35
N CYS A 14 -3.50 8.95 26.41
CA CYS A 14 -2.26 8.71 25.65
C CYS A 14 -1.87 9.92 24.79
N LYS A 15 -2.83 10.68 24.24
CA LYS A 15 -2.54 11.94 23.54
C LYS A 15 -2.01 13.03 24.48
N TYR A 16 -2.47 13.10 25.73
CA TYR A 16 -1.91 14.01 26.73
C TYR A 16 -0.51 13.58 27.18
N VAL A 17 -0.31 12.29 27.47
CA VAL A 17 0.99 11.73 27.88
C VAL A 17 2.03 11.93 26.79
N SER A 18 1.73 11.56 25.53
CA SER A 18 2.64 11.79 24.40
C SER A 18 2.97 13.27 24.16
N SER A 19 2.02 14.18 24.44
CA SER A 19 2.28 15.62 24.35
C SER A 19 3.26 16.07 25.44
N ILE A 20 3.16 15.53 26.65
CA ILE A 20 4.09 15.78 27.74
C ILE A 20 5.48 15.21 27.39
N GLU A 21 5.56 13.98 26.87
CA GLU A 21 6.80 13.34 26.42
C GLU A 21 7.50 14.14 25.30
N ALA A 22 6.75 14.64 24.32
CA ALA A 22 7.31 15.47 23.26
C ALA A 22 7.86 16.79 23.80
N LEU A 23 7.14 17.43 24.73
CA LEU A 23 7.57 18.67 25.38
C LEU A 23 8.80 18.44 26.27
N THR A 24 8.85 17.36 27.04
CA THR A 24 10.02 17.02 27.87
C THR A 24 11.23 16.77 27.00
N LEU A 25 11.12 15.97 25.93
CA LEU A 25 12.22 15.69 25.01
C LEU A 25 12.72 16.97 24.32
N SER A 26 11.80 17.84 23.87
CA SER A 26 12.15 19.12 23.27
C SER A 26 12.92 20.04 24.23
N HIS A 27 12.50 20.10 25.51
CA HIS A 27 13.21 20.89 26.53
C HIS A 27 14.58 20.30 26.86
N LEU A 28 14.71 18.96 26.93
CA LEU A 28 16.01 18.29 27.13
C LEU A 28 16.97 18.56 25.97
N LEU A 29 16.47 18.54 24.73
CA LEU A 29 17.27 18.85 23.56
C LEU A 29 17.69 20.32 23.53
N LEU A 30 16.80 21.24 23.92
CA LEU A 30 17.12 22.67 24.03
C LEU A 30 18.15 22.92 25.14
N LEU A 31 18.02 22.26 26.29
CA LEU A 31 19.02 22.25 27.36
C LEU A 31 20.39 21.81 26.85
N SER A 32 20.44 20.72 26.08
CA SER A 32 21.69 20.20 25.48
C SER A 32 22.34 21.20 24.53
N ILE A 33 21.55 21.87 23.67
CA ILE A 33 22.04 22.90 22.74
C ILE A 33 22.56 24.12 23.51
N VAL A 34 21.80 24.63 24.48
CA VAL A 34 22.19 25.81 25.28
C VAL A 34 23.47 25.52 26.05
N PHE A 35 23.59 24.33 26.66
CA PHE A 35 24.82 23.90 27.34
C PHE A 35 26.02 23.82 26.38
N SER A 36 25.79 23.36 25.14
CA SER A 36 26.85 23.23 24.13
C SER A 36 27.32 24.57 23.56
N TYR A 37 26.46 25.60 23.51
CA TYR A 37 26.74 26.87 22.84
C TYR A 37 27.05 28.04 23.80
N GLN A 38 26.51 28.02 25.03
CA GLN A 38 26.61 29.11 26.01
C GLN A 38 27.28 28.67 27.31
N SER A 39 28.45 28.02 27.20
CA SER A 39 29.21 27.53 28.37
C SER A 39 29.65 28.62 29.37
N HIS A 40 29.61 29.90 28.98
CA HIS A 40 30.10 31.03 29.79
C HIS A 40 29.02 31.84 30.53
N HIS A 41 27.72 31.59 30.30
CA HIS A 41 26.65 32.27 31.04
C HIS A 41 26.01 31.33 32.06
N PHE A 42 25.99 31.74 33.33
CA PHE A 42 25.31 31.00 34.39
C PHE A 42 23.80 31.16 34.26
N ILE A 43 23.13 30.14 33.74
CA ILE A 43 21.67 30.05 33.72
C ILE A 43 21.24 29.16 34.91
N PRO A 44 20.48 29.67 35.88
CA PRO A 44 20.03 28.86 37.03
C PRO A 44 19.16 27.68 36.58
N TRP A 45 19.34 26.50 37.17
CA TRP A 45 18.52 25.31 36.84
C TRP A 45 17.02 25.53 37.07
N SER A 46 16.65 26.47 37.94
CA SER A 46 15.26 26.85 38.17
C SER A 46 14.60 27.42 36.93
N THR A 47 15.32 28.14 36.05
CA THR A 47 14.70 28.74 34.84
C THR A 47 14.23 27.66 33.87
N PHE A 48 15.02 26.59 33.70
CA PHE A 48 14.66 25.46 32.84
C PHE A 48 13.50 24.66 33.42
N PHE A 49 13.52 24.42 34.74
CA PHE A 49 12.42 23.75 35.41
C PHE A 49 11.10 24.53 35.26
N TRP A 50 11.12 25.84 35.51
CA TRP A 50 9.93 26.68 35.38
C TRP A 50 9.46 26.83 33.94
N ALA A 51 10.39 26.94 32.97
CA ALA A 51 10.04 26.96 31.55
C ALA A 51 9.35 25.66 31.12
N TRP A 52 9.92 24.51 31.50
CA TRP A 52 9.32 23.20 31.24
C TRP A 52 7.94 23.08 31.90
N LEU A 53 7.82 23.38 33.19
CA LEU A 53 6.57 23.27 33.93
C LEU A 53 5.47 24.17 33.34
N LEU A 54 5.78 25.43 33.04
CA LEU A 54 4.85 26.36 32.41
C LEU A 54 4.44 25.88 31.01
N SER A 55 5.38 25.34 30.21
CA SER A 55 5.07 24.82 28.88
C SER A 55 4.08 23.66 28.92
N VAL A 56 4.26 22.73 29.88
CA VAL A 56 3.34 21.60 30.10
C VAL A 56 1.99 22.12 30.56
N LEU A 57 1.96 23.02 31.56
CA LEU A 57 0.72 23.59 32.08
C LEU A 57 -0.07 24.36 31.01
N PHE A 58 0.58 25.22 30.22
CA PHE A 58 -0.08 25.97 29.15
C PHE A 58 -0.57 25.07 28.01
N SER A 59 0.20 24.04 27.64
CA SER A 59 -0.22 23.07 26.62
C SER A 59 -1.44 22.27 27.08
N LEU A 60 -1.44 21.79 28.33
CA LEU A 60 -2.57 21.08 28.92
C LEU A 60 -3.80 21.98 29.05
N ALA A 61 -3.64 23.17 29.62
CA ALA A 61 -4.73 24.14 29.76
C ALA A 61 -5.30 24.54 28.39
N GLY A 62 -4.43 24.83 27.42
CA GLY A 62 -4.83 25.15 26.04
C GLY A 62 -5.63 24.03 25.38
N ARG A 63 -5.20 22.77 25.55
CA ARG A 63 -5.94 21.60 25.03
C ARG A 63 -7.26 21.38 25.74
N LEU A 64 -7.32 21.56 27.06
CA LEU A 64 -8.57 21.46 27.82
C LEU A 64 -9.56 22.56 27.39
N CYS A 65 -9.10 23.80 27.26
CA CYS A 65 -9.91 24.90 26.73
C CYS A 65 -10.36 24.63 25.29
N ALA A 66 -9.46 24.16 24.42
CA ALA A 66 -9.81 23.80 23.05
C ALA A 66 -10.86 22.68 23.02
N ASN A 67 -10.67 21.59 23.77
CA ASN A 67 -11.61 20.47 23.81
C ASN A 67 -12.97 20.91 24.36
N PHE A 68 -12.98 21.69 25.44
CA PHE A 68 -14.20 22.23 26.05
C PHE A 68 -14.96 23.15 25.07
N THR A 69 -14.26 24.08 24.43
CA THR A 69 -14.86 24.99 23.44
C THR A 69 -15.37 24.23 22.21
N THR A 70 -14.59 23.28 21.67
CA THR A 70 -15.03 22.46 20.54
C THR A 70 -16.22 21.59 20.90
N ASN A 71 -16.25 20.96 22.07
CA ASN A 71 -17.39 20.12 22.47
C ASN A 71 -18.65 20.94 22.69
N LYS A 72 -18.52 22.14 23.28
CA LYS A 72 -19.65 23.06 23.44
C LYS A 72 -20.19 23.54 22.08
N LEU A 73 -19.32 23.90 21.14
CA LEU A 73 -19.70 24.30 19.78
C LEU A 73 -20.31 23.14 18.98
N ARG A 74 -19.84 21.91 19.20
CA ARG A 74 -20.41 20.70 18.57
C ARG A 74 -21.78 20.36 19.14
N GLN A 75 -21.98 20.46 20.46
CA GLN A 75 -23.30 20.29 21.10
C GLN A 75 -24.34 21.31 20.60
N GLN A 76 -23.90 22.50 20.20
CA GLN A 76 -24.72 23.54 19.58
C GLN A 76 -24.97 23.31 18.08
N GLY A 77 -24.46 22.21 17.50
CA GLY A 77 -24.61 21.87 16.08
C GLY A 77 -23.81 22.78 15.13
N THR A 78 -22.90 23.61 15.65
CA THR A 78 -22.14 24.58 14.85
C THR A 78 -20.97 23.94 14.11
N ILE A 79 -20.43 22.84 14.64
CA ILE A 79 -19.35 22.06 14.05
C ILE A 79 -19.88 20.63 13.85
N CYS A 80 -20.35 20.33 12.63
CA CYS A 80 -20.79 19.00 12.25
C CYS A 80 -20.06 18.57 10.98
N ASN A 81 -19.52 17.36 10.98
CA ASN A 81 -18.89 16.81 9.79
C ASN A 81 -19.98 16.28 8.84
N PRO A 82 -20.02 16.75 7.59
CA PRO A 82 -20.90 16.18 6.57
C PRO A 82 -20.46 14.76 6.22
N ILE A 83 -21.35 13.79 6.42
CA ILE A 83 -21.05 12.37 6.23
C ILE A 83 -22.01 11.69 5.27
N PHE A 84 -21.50 10.64 4.63
CA PHE A 84 -22.24 9.75 3.76
C PHE A 84 -22.20 8.32 4.33
N VAL A 85 -23.30 7.57 4.29
CA VAL A 85 -23.34 6.19 4.83
C VAL A 85 -23.57 5.18 3.71
N ILE A 86 -22.72 4.16 3.63
CA ILE A 86 -22.80 3.07 2.66
C ILE A 86 -23.03 1.76 3.40
N GLY A 87 -24.00 0.94 2.99
CA GLY A 87 -24.27 -0.34 3.67
C GLY A 87 -25.47 -1.10 3.11
N PHE A 88 -25.87 -2.19 3.77
CA PHE A 88 -27.20 -2.76 3.52
C PHE A 88 -28.26 -1.86 4.16
N PRO A 89 -29.50 -1.83 3.65
CA PRO A 89 -30.56 -0.99 4.21
C PRO A 89 -30.74 -1.16 5.73
N THR A 90 -30.71 -2.40 6.23
CA THR A 90 -30.80 -2.72 7.66
C THR A 90 -29.62 -2.19 8.49
N ASP A 91 -28.44 -2.16 7.89
CA ASP A 91 -27.20 -1.75 8.55
C ASP A 91 -27.04 -0.22 8.52
N ILE A 92 -27.51 0.42 7.46
CA ILE A 92 -27.64 1.87 7.37
C ILE A 92 -28.57 2.40 8.46
N GLU A 93 -29.70 1.74 8.72
CA GLU A 93 -30.62 2.13 9.80
C GLU A 93 -29.95 2.08 11.17
N LYS A 94 -29.25 0.97 11.50
CA LYS A 94 -28.51 0.83 12.75
C LYS A 94 -27.38 1.87 12.87
N ALA A 95 -26.61 2.05 11.80
CA ALA A 95 -25.54 3.04 11.74
C ALA A 95 -26.07 4.46 11.94
N THR A 96 -27.20 4.78 11.32
CA THR A 96 -27.87 6.08 11.46
C THR A 96 -28.29 6.33 12.89
N GLN A 97 -28.86 5.33 13.58
CA GLN A 97 -29.22 5.46 15.00
C GLN A 97 -28.01 5.77 15.88
N LEU A 98 -26.87 5.13 15.64
CA LEU A 98 -25.63 5.39 16.37
C LEU A 98 -25.05 6.78 16.04
N LEU A 99 -24.97 7.12 14.75
CA LEU A 99 -24.35 8.35 14.27
C LEU A 99 -25.16 9.61 14.62
N VAL A 100 -26.49 9.51 14.64
CA VAL A 100 -27.38 10.63 15.01
C VAL A 100 -27.39 10.89 16.52
N GLN A 101 -27.15 9.87 17.34
CA GLN A 101 -26.96 10.06 18.79
C GLN A 101 -25.74 10.92 19.10
N GLU A 102 -24.76 10.94 18.20
CA GLU A 102 -23.58 11.78 18.30
C GLU A 102 -23.80 13.12 17.59
N ASN A 103 -23.84 14.23 18.34
CA ASN A 103 -24.04 15.60 17.82
C ASN A 103 -22.87 16.13 16.93
N HIS A 104 -22.00 15.26 16.43
CA HIS A 104 -20.83 15.60 15.62
C HIS A 104 -21.02 15.35 14.13
N TYR A 105 -22.02 14.56 13.72
CA TYR A 105 -22.19 14.14 12.33
C TYR A 105 -23.48 14.67 11.74
N ARG A 106 -23.41 15.12 10.48
CA ARG A 106 -24.57 15.47 9.68
C ARG A 106 -24.63 14.53 8.48
N ILE A 107 -25.61 13.64 8.47
CA ILE A 107 -25.81 12.70 7.37
C ILE A 107 -26.39 13.45 6.17
N ILE A 108 -25.69 13.47 5.05
CA ILE A 108 -26.14 14.10 3.79
C ILE A 108 -26.83 13.08 2.89
N GLY A 109 -26.41 11.81 2.93
CA GLY A 109 -26.94 10.79 2.05
C GLY A 109 -26.63 9.36 2.51
N TYR A 110 -27.37 8.44 1.91
CA TYR A 110 -27.25 6.99 2.11
C TYR A 110 -27.10 6.31 0.75
N LEU A 111 -26.25 5.29 0.69
CA LEU A 111 -26.06 4.50 -0.52
C LEU A 111 -26.10 3.00 -0.17
N PRO A 112 -27.01 2.25 -0.77
CA PRO A 112 -27.02 0.81 -0.60
C PRO A 112 -25.86 0.14 -1.36
N ILE A 113 -25.29 -0.94 -0.80
CA ILE A 113 -24.15 -1.66 -1.42
C ILE A 113 -24.45 -2.11 -2.85
N TYR A 114 -25.67 -2.57 -3.16
CA TYR A 114 -26.05 -3.00 -4.51
C TYR A 114 -25.98 -1.87 -5.56
N ALA A 115 -25.97 -0.61 -5.14
CA ALA A 115 -25.75 0.50 -6.07
C ALA A 115 -24.30 0.55 -6.57
N LEU A 116 -23.32 0.16 -5.75
CA LEU A 116 -21.91 0.07 -6.16
C LEU A 116 -21.72 -0.91 -7.32
N GLU A 117 -22.38 -2.06 -7.24
CA GLU A 117 -22.35 -3.07 -8.30
C GLU A 117 -23.10 -2.62 -9.56
N LYS A 118 -24.22 -1.91 -9.40
CA LYS A 118 -25.08 -1.50 -10.51
C LYS A 118 -24.57 -0.31 -11.30
N TYR A 119 -24.04 0.72 -10.63
CA TYR A 119 -23.68 1.99 -11.24
C TYR A 119 -22.17 2.18 -11.42
N GLY A 120 -21.37 1.35 -10.75
CA GLY A 120 -19.92 1.46 -10.73
C GLY A 120 -19.42 2.45 -9.68
N VAL A 121 -18.21 2.20 -9.17
CA VAL A 121 -17.62 2.97 -8.07
C VAL A 121 -17.39 4.44 -8.45
N ASP A 122 -16.96 4.74 -9.68
CA ASP A 122 -16.62 6.10 -10.08
C ASP A 122 -17.79 7.07 -10.03
N LYS A 123 -18.93 6.70 -10.60
CA LYS A 123 -20.15 7.54 -10.58
C LYS A 123 -20.60 7.84 -9.16
N ILE A 124 -20.48 6.85 -8.27
CA ILE A 124 -20.86 6.98 -6.87
C ILE A 124 -19.89 7.89 -6.12
N VAL A 125 -18.59 7.77 -6.37
CA VAL A 125 -17.60 8.65 -5.77
C VAL A 125 -17.81 10.09 -6.24
N ASP A 126 -18.15 10.30 -7.51
CA ASP A 126 -18.50 11.62 -8.06
C ASP A 126 -19.76 12.19 -7.39
N GLU A 127 -20.78 11.36 -7.15
CA GLU A 127 -22.01 11.73 -6.43
C GLU A 127 -21.72 12.11 -4.98
N ILE A 128 -20.94 11.29 -4.26
CA ILE A 128 -20.55 11.54 -2.87
C ILE A 128 -19.73 12.85 -2.80
N THR A 129 -18.82 13.06 -3.73
CA THR A 129 -18.00 14.29 -3.80
C THR A 129 -18.89 15.52 -4.05
N SER A 130 -19.84 15.41 -4.98
CA SER A 130 -20.79 16.48 -5.30
C SER A 130 -21.74 16.81 -4.15
N SER A 131 -22.03 15.85 -3.28
CA SER A 131 -22.85 16.05 -2.08
C SER A 131 -22.16 16.91 -1.00
N GLY A 132 -20.83 17.11 -1.09
CA GLY A 132 -20.04 17.82 -0.08
C GLY A 132 -19.70 16.98 1.15
N ALA A 133 -19.80 15.65 1.06
CA ALA A 133 -19.39 14.74 2.12
C ALA A 133 -17.86 14.77 2.32
N VAL A 134 -17.44 14.88 3.57
CA VAL A 134 -16.01 14.89 3.96
C VAL A 134 -15.58 13.51 4.48
N GLU A 135 -16.52 12.76 5.06
CA GLU A 135 -16.29 11.41 5.56
C GLU A 135 -17.37 10.44 5.05
N VAL A 136 -16.97 9.21 4.79
CA VAL A 136 -17.87 8.11 4.39
C VAL A 136 -17.78 7.02 5.44
N PHE A 137 -18.92 6.62 5.99
CA PHE A 137 -19.04 5.47 6.86
C PHE A 137 -19.52 4.27 6.05
N VAL A 138 -18.76 3.17 6.09
CA VAL A 138 -19.12 1.93 5.40
C VAL A 138 -19.47 0.86 6.43
N CYS A 139 -20.67 0.33 6.32
CA CYS A 139 -21.14 -0.85 7.03
C CYS A 139 -20.90 -2.09 6.16
N SER A 140 -20.59 -3.23 6.77
CA SER A 140 -20.33 -4.49 6.07
C SER A 140 -19.25 -4.43 4.99
N TRP A 141 -18.13 -3.79 5.34
CA TRP A 141 -16.95 -3.61 4.50
C TRP A 141 -16.51 -4.87 3.72
N HIS A 142 -16.51 -6.05 4.37
CA HIS A 142 -16.05 -7.29 3.76
C HIS A 142 -16.94 -7.81 2.62
N LYS A 143 -18.21 -7.38 2.55
CA LYS A 143 -19.16 -7.80 1.53
C LYS A 143 -19.05 -6.99 0.24
N ILE A 144 -18.26 -5.92 0.21
CA ILE A 144 -18.04 -5.11 -0.99
C ILE A 144 -16.91 -5.75 -1.80
N GLU A 145 -17.18 -6.25 -3.01
CA GLU A 145 -16.16 -6.87 -3.86
C GLU A 145 -15.03 -5.90 -4.22
N GLN A 146 -15.37 -4.69 -4.65
CA GLN A 146 -14.42 -3.65 -5.08
C GLN A 146 -14.03 -2.70 -3.94
N ARG A 147 -14.04 -3.18 -2.69
CA ARG A 147 -13.87 -2.35 -1.48
C ARG A 147 -12.61 -1.48 -1.52
N MET A 148 -11.50 -2.03 -2.01
CA MET A 148 -10.26 -1.27 -2.09
C MET A 148 -10.31 -0.21 -3.18
N PHE A 149 -10.86 -0.53 -4.35
CA PHE A 149 -11.07 0.47 -5.39
C PHE A 149 -11.93 1.64 -4.89
N LEU A 150 -13.02 1.35 -4.15
CA LEU A 150 -13.84 2.37 -3.49
C LEU A 150 -13.04 3.23 -2.50
N TYR A 151 -12.30 2.60 -1.57
CA TYR A 151 -11.45 3.32 -0.62
C TYR A 151 -10.46 4.26 -1.33
N TRP A 152 -9.85 3.78 -2.40
CA TRP A 152 -8.84 4.52 -3.14
C TRP A 152 -9.40 5.71 -3.88
N ARG A 153 -10.51 5.52 -4.57
CA ARG A 153 -11.19 6.60 -5.28
C ARG A 153 -11.62 7.68 -4.28
N LEU A 154 -12.28 7.32 -3.18
CA LEU A 154 -12.66 8.27 -2.13
C LEU A 154 -11.45 9.04 -1.57
N ARG A 155 -10.35 8.34 -1.30
CA ARG A 155 -9.13 8.96 -0.77
C ARG A 155 -8.48 9.94 -1.75
N ASN A 156 -8.45 9.62 -3.05
CA ASN A 156 -7.92 10.52 -4.08
C ASN A 156 -8.74 11.82 -4.19
N HIS A 157 -10.02 11.77 -3.81
CA HIS A 157 -10.89 12.95 -3.67
C HIS A 157 -10.82 13.61 -2.28
N GLY A 158 -9.90 13.18 -1.40
CA GLY A 158 -9.73 13.74 -0.06
C GLY A 158 -10.79 13.30 0.95
N ILE A 159 -11.64 12.33 0.60
CA ILE A 159 -12.72 11.83 1.44
C ILE A 159 -12.20 10.70 2.31
N THR A 160 -12.40 10.82 3.63
CA THR A 160 -11.96 9.78 4.57
C THR A 160 -13.01 8.68 4.67
N LEU A 161 -12.63 7.44 4.40
CA LEU A 161 -13.47 6.26 4.62
C LEU A 161 -13.23 5.69 6.02
N ASN A 162 -14.31 5.52 6.77
CA ASN A 162 -14.34 4.88 8.09
C ASN A 162 -15.21 3.61 7.99
N ILE A 163 -14.74 2.49 8.51
CA ILE A 163 -15.54 1.26 8.60
C ILE A 163 -16.28 1.28 9.93
N LEU A 164 -17.59 1.09 9.90
CA LEU A 164 -18.41 0.97 11.09
C LEU A 164 -18.74 -0.52 11.32
N PRO A 165 -18.10 -1.18 12.31
CA PRO A 165 -18.45 -2.55 12.65
C PRO A 165 -19.80 -2.56 13.38
N LEU A 166 -20.80 -3.24 12.82
CA LEU A 166 -22.13 -3.37 13.42
C LEU A 166 -22.32 -4.75 14.07
N SER A 167 -21.39 -5.66 13.88
CA SER A 167 -21.40 -7.01 14.44
C SER A 167 -20.05 -7.40 15.06
N LEU A 168 -20.07 -8.32 16.04
CA LEU A 168 -18.86 -8.86 16.66
C LEU A 168 -18.03 -9.71 15.67
N GLU A 169 -18.68 -10.33 14.69
CA GLU A 169 -18.03 -11.09 13.64
C GLU A 169 -17.14 -10.19 12.78
N GLU A 170 -17.65 -9.01 12.38
CA GLU A 170 -16.86 -8.01 11.64
C GLU A 170 -15.62 -7.56 12.45
N ILE A 171 -15.74 -7.40 13.77
CA ILE A 171 -14.61 -7.02 14.65
C ILE A 171 -13.54 -8.12 14.72
N VAL A 172 -13.94 -9.39 14.70
CA VAL A 172 -13.02 -10.54 14.80
C VAL A 172 -12.41 -10.89 13.43
N GLU A 173 -13.14 -10.68 12.35
CA GLU A 173 -12.66 -10.86 10.97
C GLU A 173 -11.68 -9.77 10.55
N GLU A 174 -11.77 -8.57 11.13
CA GLU A 174 -10.87 -7.46 10.85
C GLU A 174 -9.49 -7.67 11.49
N LYS A 175 -8.73 -8.60 10.92
CA LYS A 175 -7.38 -9.01 11.34
C LYS A 175 -6.25 -8.13 10.78
N MET A 176 -6.57 -7.04 10.08
CA MET A 176 -5.64 -6.44 9.12
C MET A 176 -5.57 -4.92 9.24
N GLY A 177 -4.48 -4.39 9.82
CA GLY A 177 -3.99 -3.01 9.64
C GLY A 177 -4.93 -1.86 10.03
N ALA A 178 -6.20 -2.13 10.33
CA ALA A 178 -7.19 -1.17 10.75
C ALA A 178 -7.07 -0.98 12.25
N PHE A 179 -6.81 0.25 12.66
CA PHE A 179 -6.80 0.58 14.07
C PHE A 179 -8.23 0.89 14.50
N LEU A 180 -8.72 0.15 15.49
CA LEU A 180 -9.96 0.50 16.17
C LEU A 180 -9.73 1.85 16.84
N SER A 181 -10.42 2.87 16.36
CA SER A 181 -10.34 4.22 16.88
C SER A 181 -11.70 4.62 17.44
N LEU A 182 -11.68 5.48 18.44
CA LEU A 182 -12.89 5.98 19.08
C LEU A 182 -13.04 7.47 18.76
N LYS A 183 -14.16 7.83 18.13
CA LYS A 183 -14.47 9.22 17.78
C LYS A 183 -15.90 9.45 18.19
N SER A 184 -16.05 10.24 19.25
CA SER A 184 -17.35 10.55 19.86
C SER A 184 -18.08 9.28 20.30
N GLY A 185 -17.46 8.45 21.16
CA GLY A 185 -18.14 7.26 21.71
C GLY A 185 -18.38 6.09 20.75
N ILE A 186 -18.32 6.32 19.43
CA ILE A 186 -18.52 5.28 18.42
C ILE A 186 -17.18 4.62 18.09
N PRO A 187 -17.07 3.28 18.23
CA PRO A 187 -15.94 2.55 17.69
C PRO A 187 -16.07 2.49 16.17
N PHE A 188 -15.04 2.92 15.47
CA PHE A 188 -14.92 2.73 14.03
C PHE A 188 -13.53 2.20 13.74
N PHE A 189 -13.44 1.39 12.71
CA PHE A 189 -12.16 0.99 12.18
C PHE A 189 -11.73 2.03 11.17
N LYS A 190 -10.61 2.67 11.47
CA LYS A 190 -9.93 3.48 10.47
C LYS A 190 -9.08 2.54 9.67
N LEU A 191 -9.41 2.37 8.38
CA LEU A 191 -8.47 1.78 7.45
C LEU A 191 -7.24 2.68 7.45
N SER A 192 -6.17 2.19 8.06
CA SER A 192 -4.84 2.64 7.67
C SER A 192 -4.78 2.45 6.17
N PRO A 193 -4.32 3.45 5.42
CA PRO A 193 -4.20 3.27 3.99
C PRO A 193 -3.48 1.95 3.72
N PRO A 194 -4.02 1.06 2.86
CA PRO A 194 -3.38 -0.21 2.49
C PRO A 194 -2.14 0.05 1.62
N LEU A 195 -1.50 1.19 1.82
CA LEU A 195 -0.24 1.55 1.24
C LEU A 195 0.83 1.47 2.29
N ILE A 196 1.86 0.76 1.88
CA ILE A 196 3.24 1.21 1.99
C ILE A 196 3.28 2.73 1.68
N ALA A 197 3.01 3.59 2.67
CA ALA A 197 2.96 5.04 2.55
C ALA A 197 3.64 5.68 3.76
N GLY A 198 4.04 6.95 3.64
CA GLY A 198 4.67 7.67 4.75
C GLY A 198 5.91 6.97 5.28
N LEU A 199 5.91 6.60 6.57
CA LEU A 199 7.02 5.91 7.22
C LEU A 199 7.19 4.48 6.72
N ASP A 200 6.10 3.75 6.51
CA ASP A 200 6.14 2.36 6.02
C ASP A 200 6.78 2.29 4.63
N PHE A 201 6.45 3.25 3.76
CA PHE A 201 7.13 3.40 2.48
C PHE A 201 8.62 3.64 2.61
N ARG A 202 9.03 4.53 3.52
CA ARG A 202 10.45 4.81 3.73
C ARG A 202 11.19 3.59 4.29
N ILE A 203 10.58 2.86 5.23
CA ILE A 203 11.14 1.64 5.80
C ILE A 203 11.29 0.58 4.71
N LYS A 204 10.21 0.29 3.97
CA LYS A 204 10.21 -0.63 2.83
C LYS A 204 11.30 -0.26 1.81
N ARG A 205 11.36 1.01 1.43
CA ARG A 205 12.28 1.54 0.43
C ARG A 205 13.75 1.44 0.89
N CYS A 206 14.01 1.67 2.17
CA CYS A 206 15.32 1.47 2.78
C CYS A 206 15.71 -0.01 2.79
N PHE A 207 14.79 -0.88 3.22
CA PHE A 207 14.98 -2.34 3.21
C PHE A 207 15.31 -2.85 1.80
N ASP A 208 14.51 -2.47 0.79
CA ASP A 208 14.73 -2.84 -0.60
C ASP A 208 16.07 -2.36 -1.13
N PHE A 209 16.43 -1.11 -0.84
CA PHE A 209 17.69 -0.53 -1.29
C PHE A 209 18.90 -1.29 -0.69
N CYS A 210 18.91 -1.50 0.62
CA CYS A 210 19.99 -2.21 1.31
C CYS A 210 20.16 -3.63 0.79
N LEU A 211 19.05 -4.35 0.63
CA LEU A 211 19.08 -5.72 0.15
C LEU A 211 19.43 -5.80 -1.35
N ALA A 212 18.97 -4.86 -2.18
CA ALA A 212 19.35 -4.76 -3.59
C ALA A 212 20.86 -4.49 -3.78
N VAL A 213 21.43 -3.58 -2.99
CA VAL A 213 22.88 -3.31 -3.00
C VAL A 213 23.66 -4.57 -2.60
N LEU A 214 23.22 -5.27 -1.55
CA LEU A 214 23.85 -6.53 -1.13
C LEU A 214 23.78 -7.59 -2.24
N ILE A 215 22.62 -7.76 -2.88
CA ILE A 215 22.43 -8.70 -3.99
C ILE A 215 23.39 -8.39 -5.14
N ILE A 216 23.54 -7.12 -5.53
CA ILE A 216 24.46 -6.72 -6.61
C ILE A 216 25.91 -7.00 -6.22
N LEU A 217 26.33 -6.66 -5.00
CA LEU A 217 27.70 -6.88 -4.55
C LEU A 217 28.04 -8.38 -4.57
N VAL A 218 27.19 -9.21 -3.96
CA VAL A 218 27.39 -10.67 -3.87
C VAL A 218 27.33 -11.33 -5.25
N LEU A 219 26.39 -10.92 -6.11
CA LEU A 219 26.22 -11.51 -7.43
C LEU A 219 27.05 -10.85 -8.52
N SER A 220 27.85 -9.82 -8.22
CA SER A 220 28.64 -9.09 -9.23
C SER A 220 29.51 -9.99 -10.13
N PRO A 221 30.17 -11.07 -9.63
CA PRO A 221 30.91 -11.98 -10.50
C PRO A 221 29.99 -12.73 -11.47
N LEU A 222 28.78 -13.09 -11.02
CA LEU A 222 27.78 -13.76 -11.85
C LEU A 222 27.24 -12.81 -12.94
N TYR A 223 26.99 -11.54 -12.62
CA TYR A 223 26.60 -10.54 -13.62
C TYR A 223 27.64 -10.43 -14.74
N LEU A 224 28.93 -10.36 -14.38
CA LEU A 224 30.03 -10.30 -15.35
C LEU A 224 30.11 -11.58 -16.19
N ALA A 225 30.00 -12.75 -15.57
CA ALA A 225 30.01 -14.03 -16.29
C ALA A 225 28.85 -14.13 -17.29
N ILE A 226 27.63 -13.75 -16.89
CA ILE A 226 26.46 -13.74 -17.79
C ILE A 226 26.66 -12.74 -18.93
N ALA A 227 27.16 -11.54 -18.63
CA ALA A 227 27.44 -10.51 -19.64
C ALA A 227 28.42 -11.00 -20.72
N LEU A 228 29.49 -11.68 -20.31
CA LEU A 228 30.45 -12.30 -21.22
C LEU A 228 29.80 -13.39 -22.08
N LEU A 229 29.03 -14.30 -21.47
CA LEU A 229 28.34 -15.37 -22.20
C LEU A 229 27.37 -14.82 -23.25
N ILE A 230 26.62 -13.75 -22.93
CA ILE A 230 25.71 -13.10 -23.89
C ILE A 230 26.47 -12.49 -25.06
N LYS A 231 27.64 -11.87 -24.80
CA LYS A 231 28.50 -11.28 -25.84
C LYS A 231 29.14 -12.33 -26.74
N LEU A 232 29.45 -13.51 -26.21
CA LEU A 232 30.00 -14.63 -26.99
C LEU A 232 28.94 -15.38 -27.79
N ASP A 233 27.69 -15.44 -27.31
CA ASP A 233 26.61 -16.20 -27.97
C ASP A 233 25.99 -15.44 -29.16
N SER A 234 25.86 -14.11 -29.09
CA SER A 234 25.29 -13.32 -30.19
C SER A 234 25.74 -11.86 -30.23
N PRO A 235 25.83 -11.22 -31.41
CA PRO A 235 26.21 -9.81 -31.54
C PRO A 235 25.10 -8.87 -31.03
N GLY A 236 25.47 -7.83 -30.27
CA GLY A 236 24.58 -6.75 -29.79
C GLY A 236 24.73 -6.40 -28.31
N SER A 237 23.71 -5.79 -27.69
CA SER A 237 23.75 -5.30 -26.30
C SER A 237 23.63 -6.43 -25.27
N ILE A 238 24.25 -6.27 -24.09
CA ILE A 238 24.10 -7.23 -22.98
C ILE A 238 22.71 -7.12 -22.36
N PHE A 239 22.25 -5.89 -22.20
CA PHE A 239 20.96 -5.58 -21.60
C PHE A 239 19.90 -5.32 -22.67
N TYR A 240 18.67 -5.69 -22.33
CA TYR A 240 17.45 -5.36 -23.02
C TYR A 240 16.55 -4.54 -22.08
N GLN A 241 15.89 -3.53 -22.62
CA GLN A 241 14.97 -2.68 -21.89
C GLN A 241 13.56 -2.88 -22.43
N GLN A 242 12.59 -2.96 -21.52
CA GLN A 242 11.18 -3.02 -21.88
C GLN A 242 10.38 -1.99 -21.08
N THR A 243 9.61 -1.16 -21.76
CA THR A 243 8.72 -0.21 -21.11
C THR A 243 7.58 -0.94 -20.40
N ARG A 244 7.39 -0.60 -19.12
CA ARG A 244 6.36 -1.10 -18.22
C ARG A 244 5.73 0.07 -17.49
N VAL A 245 4.59 -0.19 -16.83
CA VAL A 245 3.92 0.79 -15.98
C VAL A 245 4.17 0.45 -14.52
N GLY A 246 4.59 1.45 -13.76
CA GLY A 246 4.90 1.35 -12.33
C GLY A 246 3.95 2.17 -11.48
N LEU A 247 4.51 2.76 -10.42
CA LEU A 247 3.76 3.51 -9.41
C LEU A 247 3.02 4.71 -10.04
N HIS A 248 1.75 4.86 -9.67
CA HIS A 248 0.80 5.87 -10.17
C HIS A 248 0.73 5.95 -11.69
N GLY A 249 0.83 4.81 -12.37
CA GLY A 249 0.74 4.75 -13.82
C GLY A 249 1.99 5.27 -14.55
N LYS A 250 3.09 5.60 -13.84
CA LYS A 250 4.30 6.12 -14.49
C LYS A 250 5.01 5.05 -15.30
N HIS A 251 5.38 5.39 -16.53
CA HIS A 251 6.14 4.50 -17.39
C HIS A 251 7.60 4.46 -16.95
N PHE A 252 8.21 3.27 -16.97
CA PHE A 252 9.63 3.07 -16.70
C PHE A 252 10.18 1.90 -17.51
N ASN A 253 11.50 1.84 -17.65
CA ASN A 253 12.17 0.79 -18.44
C ASN A 253 12.72 -0.29 -17.53
N VAL A 254 12.14 -1.48 -17.59
CA VAL A 254 12.64 -2.66 -16.87
C VAL A 254 13.89 -3.18 -17.56
N TRP A 255 14.96 -3.37 -16.78
CA TRP A 255 16.22 -3.94 -17.26
C TRP A 255 16.19 -5.46 -17.19
N LYS A 256 16.58 -6.11 -18.28
CA LYS A 256 16.77 -7.56 -18.36
C LYS A 256 18.07 -7.88 -19.07
N PHE A 257 18.60 -9.08 -18.84
CA PHE A 257 19.61 -9.60 -19.75
C PHE A 257 18.96 -9.95 -21.08
N ARG A 258 19.68 -9.70 -22.16
CA ARG A 258 19.22 -10.05 -23.50
C ARG A 258 19.22 -11.57 -23.65
N THR A 259 18.04 -12.15 -23.82
CA THR A 259 17.86 -13.58 -24.08
C THR A 259 17.47 -13.89 -25.52
N MET A 260 17.10 -12.88 -26.29
CA MET A 260 16.51 -13.01 -27.62
C MET A 260 17.43 -12.46 -28.71
N VAL A 261 17.24 -12.96 -29.94
CA VAL A 261 17.90 -12.42 -31.14
C VAL A 261 17.38 -11.01 -31.47
N ASN A 262 18.18 -10.19 -32.16
CA ASN A 262 17.85 -8.78 -32.42
C ASN A 262 16.55 -8.56 -33.21
N ASN A 263 16.06 -9.55 -33.95
CA ASN A 263 14.82 -9.46 -34.74
C ASN A 263 13.57 -10.02 -34.01
N ALA A 264 13.65 -10.26 -32.70
CA ALA A 264 12.59 -10.93 -31.94
C ALA A 264 11.24 -10.19 -31.93
N ASP A 265 11.21 -8.87 -31.97
CA ASP A 265 9.97 -8.09 -31.99
C ASP A 265 9.18 -8.28 -33.29
N LYS A 266 9.88 -8.45 -34.43
CA LYS A 266 9.25 -8.77 -35.72
C LYS A 266 8.65 -10.17 -35.71
N LEU A 267 9.41 -11.13 -35.20
CA LEU A 267 8.97 -12.52 -35.00
C LEU A 267 7.79 -12.62 -34.02
N GLN A 268 7.67 -11.72 -33.04
CA GLN A 268 6.56 -11.75 -32.09
C GLN A 268 5.20 -11.63 -32.78
N LYS A 269 5.07 -10.70 -33.73
CA LYS A 269 3.81 -10.47 -34.45
C LYS A 269 3.34 -11.69 -35.23
N GLU A 270 4.30 -12.46 -35.76
CA GLU A 270 4.03 -13.71 -36.49
C GLU A 270 3.67 -14.87 -35.54
N LEU A 271 4.09 -14.78 -34.27
CA LEU A 271 3.93 -15.83 -33.26
C LEU A 271 2.70 -15.64 -32.35
N GLU A 272 1.98 -14.52 -32.42
CA GLU A 272 0.75 -14.29 -31.62
C GLU A 272 -0.29 -15.41 -31.77
N ASN A 273 -0.40 -15.99 -32.96
CA ASN A 273 -1.34 -17.09 -33.24
C ASN A 273 -0.98 -18.40 -32.52
N PHE A 274 0.22 -18.49 -31.93
CA PHE A 274 0.70 -19.66 -31.18
C PHE A 274 0.70 -19.41 -29.66
N ASN A 275 0.09 -18.31 -29.19
CA ASN A 275 0.00 -18.03 -27.76
C ASN A 275 -0.80 -19.12 -27.03
N GLU A 276 -0.18 -19.74 -26.03
CA GLU A 276 -0.76 -20.85 -25.26
C GLU A 276 -1.65 -20.37 -24.09
N MET A 277 -1.80 -19.05 -23.89
CA MET A 277 -2.68 -18.48 -22.86
C MET A 277 -4.05 -18.12 -23.45
N ASN A 278 -5.10 -18.71 -22.89
CA ASN A 278 -6.48 -18.60 -23.38
C ASN A 278 -7.07 -17.18 -23.29
N ASP A 279 -6.57 -16.36 -22.36
CA ASP A 279 -7.04 -14.99 -22.11
C ASP A 279 -6.31 -13.94 -22.95
N GLY A 280 -5.21 -14.30 -23.62
CA GLY A 280 -4.47 -13.40 -24.53
C GLY A 280 -3.71 -12.26 -23.86
N ILE A 281 -3.85 -12.11 -22.54
CA ILE A 281 -3.21 -11.05 -21.73
C ILE A 281 -1.72 -11.35 -21.59
N LEU A 282 -1.33 -12.59 -21.28
CA LEU A 282 0.09 -12.96 -21.17
C LEU A 282 0.53 -13.73 -22.42
N PHE A 283 1.65 -13.33 -23.03
CA PHE A 283 2.23 -14.07 -24.16
C PHE A 283 3.13 -15.20 -23.68
N LYS A 284 2.82 -16.45 -24.06
CA LYS A 284 3.58 -17.66 -23.68
C LYS A 284 3.60 -18.69 -24.81
N ILE A 285 4.79 -19.18 -25.16
CA ILE A 285 5.00 -20.30 -26.11
C ILE A 285 6.12 -21.18 -25.56
N LYS A 286 5.92 -22.50 -25.54
CA LYS A 286 6.87 -23.46 -24.93
C LYS A 286 8.22 -23.56 -25.65
N ASN A 287 8.24 -23.47 -26.98
CA ASN A 287 9.47 -23.55 -27.79
C ASN A 287 9.67 -22.24 -28.57
N ASP A 288 9.96 -21.16 -27.87
CA ASP A 288 10.12 -19.84 -28.48
C ASP A 288 11.38 -19.78 -29.39
N PRO A 289 11.22 -19.67 -30.73
CA PRO A 289 12.34 -19.66 -31.67
C PRO A 289 13.17 -18.38 -31.60
N ARG A 290 12.69 -17.34 -30.87
CA ARG A 290 13.39 -16.07 -30.71
C ARG A 290 14.54 -16.15 -29.70
N LEU A 291 14.66 -17.25 -28.96
CA LEU A 291 15.65 -17.42 -27.89
C LEU A 291 17.03 -17.84 -28.40
N THR A 292 18.07 -17.19 -27.86
CA THR A 292 19.47 -17.59 -28.02
C THR A 292 19.80 -18.82 -27.16
N LYS A 293 20.96 -19.48 -27.38
CA LYS A 293 21.33 -20.68 -26.61
C LYS A 293 21.55 -20.35 -25.14
N VAL A 294 22.29 -19.28 -24.86
CA VAL A 294 22.47 -18.74 -23.51
C VAL A 294 21.15 -18.20 -22.97
N GLY A 295 20.38 -17.49 -23.80
CA GLY A 295 19.08 -16.95 -23.41
C GLY A 295 18.08 -17.99 -22.92
N ARG A 296 18.08 -19.18 -23.51
CA ARG A 296 17.25 -20.31 -23.04
C ARG A 296 17.64 -20.75 -21.63
N VAL A 297 18.94 -20.80 -21.32
CA VAL A 297 19.42 -21.13 -19.98
C VAL A 297 19.07 -20.02 -19.00
N LEU A 298 19.26 -18.75 -19.37
CA LEU A 298 18.94 -17.61 -18.51
C LEU A 298 17.46 -17.60 -18.12
N ARG A 299 16.54 -17.76 -19.08
CA ARG A 299 15.10 -17.84 -18.79
C ARG A 299 14.72 -19.05 -17.94
N ARG A 300 15.34 -20.20 -18.20
CA ARG A 300 15.09 -21.43 -17.43
C ARG A 300 15.36 -21.25 -15.93
N TYR A 301 16.38 -20.48 -15.59
CA TYR A 301 16.74 -20.17 -14.20
C TYR A 301 16.27 -18.77 -13.76
N SER A 302 15.43 -18.10 -14.54
CA SER A 302 14.99 -16.70 -14.32
C SER A 302 16.16 -15.71 -14.06
N LEU A 303 17.36 -16.05 -14.53
CA LEU A 303 18.55 -15.22 -14.38
C LEU A 303 18.48 -13.97 -15.27
N ASP A 304 17.64 -14.00 -16.30
CA ASP A 304 17.42 -12.85 -17.18
C ASP A 304 16.76 -11.66 -16.50
N GLU A 305 16.06 -11.88 -15.39
CA GLU A 305 15.42 -10.85 -14.59
C GLU A 305 16.34 -10.24 -13.53
N LEU A 306 17.57 -10.74 -13.34
CA LEU A 306 18.52 -10.19 -12.36
C LEU A 306 18.75 -8.68 -12.52
N PRO A 307 18.95 -8.11 -13.73
CA PRO A 307 19.18 -6.67 -13.87
C PRO A 307 18.04 -5.77 -13.35
N GLN A 308 16.85 -6.32 -13.06
CA GLN A 308 15.78 -5.56 -12.41
C GLN A 308 16.16 -5.06 -11.01
N VAL A 309 17.18 -5.65 -10.37
CA VAL A 309 17.72 -5.13 -9.10
C VAL A 309 18.27 -3.70 -9.25
N PHE A 310 18.73 -3.31 -10.45
CA PHE A 310 19.08 -1.92 -10.73
C PHE A 310 17.84 -1.00 -10.71
N ASN A 311 16.70 -1.43 -11.27
CA ASN A 311 15.44 -0.69 -11.17
C ASN A 311 15.00 -0.51 -9.71
N VAL A 312 15.27 -1.53 -8.87
CA VAL A 312 15.02 -1.42 -7.43
C VAL A 312 15.86 -0.29 -6.87
N ILE A 313 17.18 -0.25 -7.08
CA ILE A 313 18.04 0.83 -6.59
C ILE A 313 17.60 2.21 -7.08
N CYS A 314 17.21 2.33 -8.35
CA CYS A 314 16.68 3.58 -8.94
C CYS A 314 15.34 4.03 -8.36
N GLY A 315 14.67 3.21 -7.56
CA GLY A 315 13.38 3.53 -6.95
C GLY A 315 12.18 3.32 -7.88
N GLU A 316 12.38 2.69 -9.04
CA GLU A 316 11.31 2.38 -10.00
C GLU A 316 10.58 1.08 -9.65
N MET A 317 11.27 0.18 -8.95
CA MET A 317 10.74 -1.11 -8.48
C MET A 317 11.04 -1.35 -7.00
N SER A 318 10.35 -2.34 -6.46
CA SER A 318 10.57 -2.98 -5.16
C SER A 318 11.09 -4.41 -5.38
N LEU A 319 11.76 -5.02 -4.39
CA LEU A 319 12.10 -6.43 -4.49
C LEU A 319 10.84 -7.31 -4.52
N VAL A 320 9.84 -6.95 -3.70
CA VAL A 320 8.55 -7.63 -3.57
C VAL A 320 7.40 -6.68 -3.90
N GLY A 321 6.49 -7.11 -4.76
CA GLY A 321 5.33 -6.32 -5.17
C GLY A 321 4.59 -6.93 -6.36
N PRO A 322 3.50 -6.29 -6.82
CA PRO A 322 2.79 -6.73 -8.02
C PRO A 322 3.71 -6.71 -9.24
N ARG A 323 3.67 -7.76 -10.07
CA ARG A 323 4.51 -7.81 -11.28
C ARG A 323 4.14 -6.66 -12.22
N PRO A 324 5.11 -5.89 -12.75
CA PRO A 324 4.83 -4.84 -13.72
C PRO A 324 4.42 -5.47 -15.06
N LEU A 325 3.28 -5.04 -15.61
CA LEU A 325 2.75 -5.54 -16.89
C LEU A 325 3.26 -4.69 -18.08
N PRO A 326 3.41 -5.26 -19.27
CA PRO A 326 3.75 -4.50 -20.47
C PRO A 326 2.54 -3.69 -20.94
N LEU A 327 2.81 -2.60 -21.67
CA LEU A 327 1.77 -1.65 -22.10
C LEU A 327 0.62 -2.33 -22.84
N ARG A 328 0.93 -3.31 -23.70
CA ARG A 328 -0.04 -4.13 -24.43
C ARG A 328 -1.10 -4.75 -23.52
N ASP A 329 -0.68 -5.29 -22.38
CA ASP A 329 -1.55 -6.04 -21.47
C ASP A 329 -2.35 -5.08 -20.58
N ILE A 330 -1.83 -3.86 -20.36
CA ILE A 330 -2.45 -2.83 -19.53
C ILE A 330 -3.66 -2.20 -20.21
N GLU A 331 -3.62 -2.04 -21.53
CA GLU A 331 -4.75 -1.53 -22.32
C GLU A 331 -6.01 -2.41 -22.20
N GLN A 332 -5.86 -3.65 -21.74
CA GLN A 332 -6.95 -4.61 -21.54
C GLN A 332 -7.47 -4.64 -20.10
N LEU A 333 -6.87 -3.88 -19.19
CA LEU A 333 -7.23 -3.89 -17.77
C LEU A 333 -8.46 -3.03 -17.48
N SER A 334 -9.31 -3.49 -16.57
CA SER A 334 -10.38 -2.69 -15.98
C SER A 334 -9.82 -1.68 -14.96
N GLU A 335 -10.56 -0.62 -14.67
CA GLU A 335 -10.13 0.42 -13.72
C GLU A 335 -9.86 -0.16 -12.32
N THR A 336 -10.63 -1.14 -11.89
CA THR A 336 -10.41 -1.88 -10.63
C THR A 336 -9.08 -2.60 -10.57
N GLN A 337 -8.54 -3.02 -11.71
CA GLN A 337 -7.25 -3.71 -11.81
C GLN A 337 -6.07 -2.73 -11.74
N LEU A 338 -6.30 -1.44 -11.98
CA LEU A 338 -5.25 -0.41 -11.91
C LEU A 338 -4.80 -0.11 -10.47
N ILE A 339 -5.53 -0.59 -9.46
CA ILE A 339 -5.12 -0.51 -8.05
C ILE A 339 -3.71 -1.06 -7.80
N ARG A 340 -3.27 -2.03 -8.61
CA ARG A 340 -1.91 -2.60 -8.54
C ARG A 340 -0.81 -1.54 -8.75
N HIS A 341 -1.13 -0.42 -9.41
CA HIS A 341 -0.22 0.68 -9.66
C HIS A 341 -0.14 1.68 -8.51
N GLU A 342 -0.90 1.49 -7.43
CA GLU A 342 -0.79 2.33 -6.24
C GLU A 342 0.41 1.97 -5.34
N VAL A 343 1.08 0.85 -5.61
CA VAL A 343 2.32 0.43 -4.95
C VAL A 343 3.45 0.27 -5.97
N LEU A 344 4.70 0.27 -5.48
CA LEU A 344 5.84 -0.03 -6.34
C LEU A 344 5.72 -1.47 -6.89
N PRO A 345 5.91 -1.67 -8.21
CA PRO A 345 5.95 -3.00 -8.78
C PRO A 345 7.13 -3.81 -8.26
N GLY A 346 6.97 -5.14 -8.15
CA GLY A 346 7.96 -6.07 -7.63
C GLY A 346 8.77 -6.79 -8.72
N ILE A 347 10.02 -7.15 -8.41
CA ILE A 347 10.74 -8.20 -9.16
C ILE A 347 10.03 -9.54 -8.96
N THR A 348 9.75 -9.86 -7.69
CA THR A 348 8.92 -10.99 -7.27
C THR A 348 7.66 -10.49 -6.58
N GLY A 349 6.69 -11.39 -6.38
CA GLY A 349 5.39 -11.07 -5.83
C GLY A 349 4.69 -12.33 -5.36
N LEU A 350 3.60 -12.16 -4.61
CA LEU A 350 2.91 -13.29 -3.98
C LEU A 350 2.46 -14.32 -5.01
N TRP A 351 1.77 -13.89 -6.06
CA TRP A 351 1.32 -14.80 -7.12
C TRP A 351 2.48 -15.48 -7.87
N GLN A 352 3.61 -14.78 -8.04
CA GLN A 352 4.79 -15.34 -8.69
C GLN A 352 5.39 -16.52 -7.90
N THR A 353 5.08 -16.61 -6.61
CA THR A 353 5.52 -17.71 -5.73
C THR A 353 4.40 -18.70 -5.42
N SER A 354 3.14 -18.40 -5.73
CA SER A 354 1.95 -19.19 -5.36
C SER A 354 1.44 -20.09 -6.50
N GLY A 355 2.36 -20.67 -7.29
CA GLY A 355 1.99 -21.67 -8.31
C GLY A 355 1.76 -21.10 -9.71
N ARG A 356 2.74 -20.34 -10.25
CA ARG A 356 2.77 -19.72 -11.61
C ARG A 356 2.17 -20.57 -12.75
N SER A 357 2.17 -21.90 -12.64
CA SER A 357 1.68 -22.85 -13.65
C SER A 357 0.20 -23.24 -13.50
N GLU A 358 -0.42 -23.03 -12.34
CA GLU A 358 -1.79 -23.47 -12.04
C GLU A 358 -2.81 -22.33 -12.19
N ILE A 359 -2.35 -21.08 -12.20
CA ILE A 359 -3.22 -19.92 -12.41
C ILE A 359 -3.58 -19.82 -13.88
N THR A 360 -4.84 -20.11 -14.19
CA THR A 360 -5.40 -20.08 -15.56
C THR A 360 -6.14 -18.78 -15.87
N ASN A 361 -6.38 -17.93 -14.87
CA ASN A 361 -7.14 -16.69 -15.01
C ASN A 361 -6.41 -15.50 -14.36
N PHE A 362 -6.32 -14.39 -15.08
CA PHE A 362 -5.76 -13.14 -14.58
C PHE A 362 -6.49 -12.59 -13.34
N LYS A 363 -7.78 -12.90 -13.15
CA LYS A 363 -8.51 -12.51 -11.93
C LYS A 363 -7.87 -13.06 -10.66
N ASP A 364 -7.35 -14.29 -10.68
CA ASP A 364 -6.71 -14.90 -9.51
C ASP A 364 -5.36 -14.23 -9.21
N VAL A 365 -4.65 -13.80 -10.26
CA VAL A 365 -3.43 -12.98 -10.13
C VAL A 365 -3.76 -11.67 -9.42
N LEU A 366 -4.84 -11.00 -9.82
CA LEU A 366 -5.28 -9.75 -9.21
C LEU A 366 -5.64 -9.94 -7.72
N LEU A 367 -6.36 -11.01 -7.38
CA LEU A 367 -6.72 -11.29 -5.99
C LEU A 367 -5.48 -11.47 -5.11
N LEU A 368 -4.44 -12.13 -5.61
CA LEU A 368 -3.17 -12.29 -4.90
C LEU A 368 -2.38 -10.98 -4.80
N ASP A 369 -2.41 -10.13 -5.84
CA ASP A 369 -1.81 -8.79 -5.80
C ASP A 369 -2.54 -7.90 -4.76
N ILE A 370 -3.87 -7.90 -4.75
CA ILE A 370 -4.68 -7.17 -3.76
C ILE A 370 -4.40 -7.71 -2.36
N PHE A 371 -4.41 -9.03 -2.17
CA PHE A 371 -4.12 -9.64 -0.87
C PHE A 371 -2.74 -9.20 -0.34
N TYR A 372 -1.72 -9.19 -1.20
CA TYR A 372 -0.39 -8.71 -0.84
C TYR A 372 -0.41 -7.23 -0.41
N ILE A 373 -1.09 -6.37 -1.16
CA ILE A 373 -1.22 -4.94 -0.84
C ILE A 373 -1.94 -4.75 0.50
N GLU A 374 -3.05 -5.47 0.71
CA GLU A 374 -3.84 -5.39 1.95
C GLU A 374 -3.10 -5.94 3.18
N ASN A 375 -2.26 -6.96 3.01
CA ASN A 375 -1.56 -7.66 4.10
C ASN A 375 -0.06 -7.34 4.16
N TRP A 376 0.38 -6.24 3.53
CA TRP A 376 1.80 -5.97 3.44
C TRP A 376 2.45 -5.85 4.83
N SER A 377 3.56 -6.55 4.99
CA SER A 377 4.47 -6.42 6.12
C SER A 377 5.87 -6.81 5.67
N LEU A 378 6.90 -6.32 6.37
CA LEU A 378 8.28 -6.74 6.11
C LEU A 378 8.47 -8.26 6.27
N TRP A 379 7.69 -8.88 7.17
CA TRP A 379 7.71 -10.33 7.35
C TRP A 379 7.15 -11.07 6.14
N LEU A 380 6.03 -10.59 5.58
CA LEU A 380 5.47 -11.13 4.34
C LEU A 380 6.45 -10.98 3.17
N ASP A 381 7.14 -9.83 3.05
CA ASP A 381 8.18 -9.63 2.04
C ASP A 381 9.29 -10.67 2.17
N LEU A 382 9.78 -10.90 3.39
CA LEU A 382 10.83 -11.90 3.64
C LEU A 382 10.35 -13.31 3.29
N GLN A 383 9.12 -13.68 3.65
CA GLN A 383 8.51 -14.96 3.27
C GLN A 383 8.45 -15.13 1.76
N ILE A 384 8.00 -14.09 1.03
CA ILE A 384 7.93 -14.13 -0.43
C ILE A 384 9.34 -14.27 -1.03
N LEU A 385 10.34 -13.51 -0.56
CA LEU A 385 11.71 -13.59 -1.05
C LEU A 385 12.32 -14.99 -0.84
N LEU A 386 12.14 -15.58 0.34
CA LEU A 386 12.60 -16.94 0.63
C LEU A 386 11.91 -17.97 -0.27
N LYS A 387 10.59 -17.83 -0.47
CA LYS A 387 9.82 -18.68 -1.37
C LYS A 387 10.28 -18.54 -2.81
N THR A 388 10.65 -17.34 -3.25
CA THR A 388 11.22 -17.09 -4.59
C THR A 388 12.52 -17.86 -4.81
N ILE A 389 13.43 -17.90 -3.82
CA ILE A 389 14.68 -18.66 -3.93
C ILE A 389 14.37 -20.15 -4.19
N VAL A 390 13.41 -20.71 -3.45
CA VAL A 390 12.96 -22.10 -3.62
C VAL A 390 12.34 -22.31 -4.99
N THR A 391 11.43 -21.43 -5.43
CA THR A 391 10.77 -21.51 -6.74
C THR A 391 11.77 -21.45 -7.90
N VAL A 392 12.75 -20.55 -7.82
CA VAL A 392 13.81 -20.42 -8.85
C VAL A 392 14.71 -21.66 -8.86
N ALA A 393 15.07 -22.20 -7.69
CA ALA A 393 15.89 -23.41 -7.58
C ALA A 393 15.17 -24.67 -8.11
N GLN A 394 13.87 -24.80 -7.86
CA GLN A 394 13.05 -25.93 -8.29
C GLN A 394 12.62 -25.87 -9.77
N LYS A 395 12.92 -24.77 -10.49
CA LYS A 395 12.51 -24.53 -11.90
C LYS A 395 10.99 -24.60 -12.11
N THR A 396 10.20 -24.41 -11.06
CA THR A 396 8.74 -24.53 -11.12
C THR A 396 8.17 -23.44 -12.04
N GLY A 397 7.63 -23.86 -13.19
CA GLY A 397 7.04 -22.96 -14.20
C GLY A 397 8.01 -22.36 -15.22
N ALA A 398 9.28 -22.81 -15.26
CA ALA A 398 10.23 -22.43 -16.30
C ALA A 398 10.09 -23.35 -17.53
N TYR A 399 9.79 -22.78 -18.70
CA TYR A 399 9.73 -23.49 -19.99
C TYR A 399 11.04 -23.27 -20.77
#